data_AF-A0A1G2RIX0-F1
#
_entry.id   AF-A0A1G2RIX0-F1
#
_cell.length_a   1.000
_cell.length_b   1.000
_cell.length_c   1.000
_cell.angle_alpha   90.00
_cell.angle_beta   90.00
_cell.angle_gamma   90.00
#
_symmetry.space_group_name_H-M   'P 1'
#
loop_
_entity.id
_entity.type
_entity.pdbx_description
1 polymer ?
#
loop_
_entity_poly.entity_id
_entity_poly.type
_entity_poly.pdbx_seq_one_letter_code
_entity_poly.pdbx_strand_id
1 'polypeptide(L)'
;MANPLIRKIYLYLFALIGLFMITIGSARLVNLALKVYVFQEADRYYEYPVPRLVDEKAGETQQPDPKELEEYNKRQTRAQRQRELSESLAWIIVGMPLWLYHWSVIKREKE
;
A
#
# COMPACT_ATOMS: atom_id res chain seq x y z
N MET A 1 -36.30 27.71 9.75
CA MET A 1 -36.41 26.26 10.01
C MET A 1 -35.62 25.53 8.94
N ALA A 2 -34.55 24.83 9.31
CA ALA A 2 -33.72 24.11 8.32
C ALA A 2 -34.58 23.11 7.55
N ASN A 3 -34.53 23.15 6.21
CA ASN A 3 -35.27 22.21 5.39
C ASN A 3 -34.80 20.79 5.73
N PRO A 4 -35.70 19.89 6.18
CA PRO A 4 -35.33 18.54 6.63
C PRO A 4 -34.58 17.75 5.55
N LEU A 5 -34.78 18.09 4.28
CA LEU A 5 -34.11 17.48 3.14
C LEU A 5 -32.64 17.90 3.03
N ILE A 6 -32.35 19.19 3.24
CA ILE A 6 -30.96 19.73 3.27
C ILE A 6 -30.17 19.07 4.41
N ARG A 7 -30.78 18.93 5.59
CA ARG A 7 -30.14 18.27 6.73
C ARG A 7 -29.81 16.80 6.43
N LYS A 8 -30.73 16.06 5.80
CA LYS A 8 -30.47 14.66 5.41
C LYS A 8 -29.30 14.58 4.42
N ILE A 9 -29.31 15.38 3.36
CA ILE A 9 -28.24 15.40 2.36
C ILE A 9 -26.88 15.69 3.03
N TYR A 10 -26.81 16.71 3.88
CA TYR A 10 -25.58 17.04 4.62
C TYR A 10 -25.07 15.86 5.45
N LEU A 11 -25.95 15.20 6.22
CA LEU A 11 -25.57 14.07 7.07
C LEU A 11 -25.07 12.87 6.24
N TYR A 12 -25.71 12.55 5.11
CA TYR A 12 -25.25 11.46 4.24
C TYR A 12 -23.92 11.77 3.57
N LEU A 13 -23.70 13.01 3.12
CA LEU A 13 -22.42 13.42 2.53
C LEU A 13 -21.30 13.39 3.56
N PHE A 14 -21.55 13.90 4.76
CA PHE A 14 -20.57 13.86 5.85
C PHE A 14 -20.24 12.42 6.25
N ALA A 15 -21.25 11.56 6.39
CA ALA A 15 -21.05 10.15 6.69
C ALA A 15 -20.29 9.42 5.58
N LEU A 16 -20.56 9.73 4.32
CA LEU A 16 -19.86 9.16 3.17
C LEU A 16 -18.36 9.52 3.22
N ILE A 17 -18.04 10.79 3.42
CA ILE A 17 -16.65 11.25 3.53
C ILE A 17 -15.96 10.58 4.73
N GLY A 18 -16.63 10.55 5.88
CA GLY A 18 -16.10 9.89 7.08
C GLY A 18 -15.84 8.40 6.84
N LEU A 19 -16.75 7.70 6.16
CA LEU A 19 -16.56 6.30 5.79
C LEU A 19 -15.33 6.14 4.91
N PHE A 20 -15.15 6.95 3.86
CA PHE A 20 -13.95 6.92 3.02
C PHE A 20 -12.65 7.15 3.80
N MET A 21 -12.64 8.09 4.74
CA MET A 21 -11.46 8.32 5.58
C MET A 21 -11.12 7.10 6.44
N ILE A 22 -12.14 6.45 7.02
CA ILE A 22 -11.96 5.24 7.83
C ILE A 22 -11.47 4.07 6.98
N THR A 23 -12.03 3.86 5.79
CA THR A 23 -11.60 2.74 4.92
C THR A 23 -10.15 2.89 4.47
N ILE A 24 -9.75 4.09 4.05
CA ILE A 24 -8.37 4.38 3.64
C ILE A 24 -7.41 4.22 4.83
N GLY A 25 -7.77 4.77 6.00
CA GLY A 25 -6.97 4.62 7.22
C GLY A 25 -6.79 3.15 7.62
N SER A 26 -7.88 2.38 7.59
CA SER A 26 -7.87 0.95 7.92
C SER A 26 -7.00 0.15 6.96
N ALA A 27 -7.12 0.39 5.65
CA ALA A 27 -6.30 -0.28 4.65
C ALA A 27 -4.81 0.03 4.84
N ARG A 28 -4.45 1.28 5.20
CA ARG A 28 -3.05 1.62 5.51
C ARG A 28 -2.51 0.86 6.72
N LEU A 29 -3.32 0.72 7.78
CA LEU A 29 -2.93 -0.04 8.97
C LEU A 29 -2.75 -1.53 8.67
N VAL A 30 -3.68 -2.14 7.91
CA VAL A 30 -3.56 -3.53 7.49
C VAL A 30 -2.34 -3.71 6.59
N ASN A 31 -2.08 -2.79 5.66
CA ASN A 31 -0.89 -2.82 4.81
C ASN A 31 0.40 -2.79 5.64
N LEU A 32 0.46 -1.93 6.68
CA LEU A 32 1.60 -1.88 7.58
C LEU A 32 1.77 -3.21 8.33
N ALA A 33 0.71 -3.76 8.90
CA ALA A 33 0.76 -5.04 9.60
C ALA A 33 1.23 -6.18 8.67
N LEU A 34 0.74 -6.21 7.43
CA LEU A 34 1.16 -7.18 6.43
C LEU A 34 2.64 -7.03 6.10
N LYS A 35 3.16 -5.83 5.88
CA LYS A 35 4.60 -5.61 5.63
C LYS A 35 5.48 -6.01 6.82
N VAL A 36 5.06 -5.73 8.04
CA VAL A 36 5.85 -6.01 9.26
C VAL A 36 5.86 -7.50 9.60
N TYR A 37 4.71 -8.18 9.51
CA TYR A 37 4.56 -9.54 10.02
C TYR A 37 4.58 -10.63 8.93
N VAL A 38 4.15 -10.32 7.70
CA VAL A 38 3.99 -11.32 6.62
C VAL A 38 5.00 -11.11 5.50
N PHE A 39 5.13 -9.86 5.02
CA PHE A 39 5.95 -9.47 3.86
C PHE A 39 7.15 -8.63 4.29
N GLN A 40 8.01 -9.19 5.15
CA GLN A 40 9.14 -8.47 5.75
C GLN A 40 10.13 -7.86 4.75
N GLU A 41 10.22 -8.39 3.52
CA GLU A 41 11.08 -7.81 2.49
C GLU A 41 10.46 -6.57 1.83
N ALA A 42 9.14 -6.38 1.94
CA ALA A 42 8.46 -5.18 1.44
C ALA A 42 8.93 -3.91 2.15
N ASP A 43 9.49 -4.00 3.35
CA ASP A 43 9.99 -2.83 4.09
C ASP A 43 11.50 -2.59 3.89
N ARG A 44 12.18 -3.46 3.12
CA ARG A 44 13.62 -3.33 2.88
C ARG A 44 13.93 -2.38 1.73
N TYR A 45 14.73 -1.36 2.00
CA TYR A 45 15.38 -0.55 0.98
C TYR A 45 16.76 -1.14 0.70
N TYR A 46 16.99 -1.61 -0.53
CA TYR A 46 18.33 -2.02 -0.95
C TYR A 46 19.04 -0.79 -1.50
N GLU A 47 20.25 -0.56 -1.02
CA GLU A 47 21.11 0.52 -1.51
C GLU A 47 21.68 0.15 -2.87
N TYR A 48 21.76 1.13 -3.78
CA TYR A 48 22.32 0.91 -5.11
C TYR A 48 23.83 0.71 -4.99
N PRO A 49 24.42 -0.32 -5.62
CA PRO A 49 25.86 -0.53 -5.54
C PRO A 49 26.58 0.64 -6.23
N VAL A 50 27.41 1.36 -5.47
CA VAL A 50 28.18 2.51 -5.98
C VAL A 50 29.54 2.06 -6.52
N PRO A 51 30.10 2.79 -7.50
CA PRO A 51 31.47 2.54 -7.96
C PRO A 51 32.45 2.60 -6.79
N ARG A 52 33.38 1.63 -6.71
CA ARG A 52 34.40 1.59 -5.67
C ARG A 52 35.66 2.31 -6.14
N LEU A 53 36.28 3.10 -5.28
CA LEU A 53 37.60 3.69 -5.55
C LEU A 53 38.65 2.58 -5.48
N VAL A 54 39.36 2.35 -6.58
CA VAL A 54 40.41 1.32 -6.65
C VAL A 54 41.77 1.92 -6.33
N ASP A 55 41.99 3.18 -6.71
CA ASP A 55 43.20 3.92 -6.37
C ASP A 55 42.87 5.38 -5.98
N GLU A 56 43.03 5.68 -4.69
CA GLU A 56 42.69 6.96 -4.07
C GLU A 56 43.57 8.11 -4.59
N LYS A 57 44.76 7.81 -5.11
CA LYS A 57 45.70 8.82 -5.64
C LYS A 57 45.49 9.13 -7.13
N ALA A 58 44.92 8.20 -7.89
CA ALA A 58 44.66 8.35 -9.32
C ALA A 58 43.22 8.78 -9.63
N GLY A 59 42.30 8.71 -8.65
CA GLY A 59 40.89 9.04 -8.84
C GLY A 59 40.14 8.00 -9.70
N GLU A 60 40.72 6.80 -9.87
CA GLU A 60 40.12 5.76 -10.69
C GLU A 60 39.00 5.04 -9.91
N THR A 61 37.81 5.05 -10.49
CA THR A 61 36.62 4.35 -9.98
C THR A 61 36.37 3.10 -10.81
N GLN A 62 36.10 1.99 -10.13
CA GLN A 62 35.65 0.76 -10.76
C GLN A 62 34.14 0.66 -10.62
N GLN A 63 33.48 0.47 -11.76
CA GLN A 63 32.03 0.29 -11.81
C GLN A 63 31.63 -0.96 -11.01
N PRO A 64 30.40 -0.98 -10.46
CA PRO A 64 29.85 -2.17 -9.81
C PRO A 64 29.96 -3.40 -10.69
N ASP A 65 30.34 -4.53 -10.09
CA ASP A 65 30.39 -5.82 -10.79
C ASP A 65 28.99 -6.14 -11.37
N PRO A 66 28.85 -6.55 -12.65
CA PRO A 66 27.56 -6.86 -13.24
C PRO A 66 26.72 -7.86 -12.43
N LYS A 67 27.35 -8.80 -11.71
CA LYS A 67 26.65 -9.75 -10.83
C LYS A 67 26.03 -9.07 -9.61
N GLU A 68 26.74 -8.12 -9.01
CA GLU A 68 26.25 -7.33 -7.87
C GLU A 68 25.01 -6.50 -8.29
N LEU A 69 25.04 -5.93 -9.50
CA LEU A 69 23.91 -5.19 -10.06
C LEU A 69 22.70 -6.09 -10.35
N GLU A 70 22.92 -7.30 -10.87
CA GLU A 70 21.85 -8.27 -11.11
C GLU A 70 21.17 -8.71 -9.80
N GLU A 71 21.97 -8.99 -8.76
CA GLU A 71 21.44 -9.31 -7.43
C GLU A 71 20.63 -8.17 -6.84
N TYR A 72 21.13 -6.94 -6.94
CA TYR A 72 20.41 -5.73 -6.54
C TYR A 72 19.05 -5.65 -7.24
N ASN A 73 19.02 -5.76 -8.56
CA ASN A 73 17.80 -5.69 -9.36
C ASN A 73 16.80 -6.78 -8.97
N LYS A 74 17.28 -8.01 -8.74
CA LYS A 74 16.44 -9.13 -8.31
C LYS A 74 15.81 -8.89 -6.94
N ARG A 75 16.59 -8.38 -5.98
CA ARG A 75 16.12 -8.05 -4.63
C ARG A 75 15.13 -6.89 -4.64
N GLN A 76 15.42 -5.83 -5.39
CA GLN A 76 14.52 -4.69 -5.58
C GLN A 76 13.18 -5.11 -6.19
N THR A 77 13.22 -5.89 -7.26
CA THR A 77 12.01 -6.41 -7.92
C THR A 77 11.15 -7.22 -6.96
N ARG A 78 11.77 -8.08 -6.15
CA ARG A 78 11.07 -8.90 -5.17
C ARG A 78 10.42 -8.07 -4.06
N ALA A 79 11.14 -7.08 -3.52
CA ALA A 79 10.58 -6.17 -2.52
C ALA A 79 9.43 -5.34 -3.07
N GLN A 80 9.55 -4.83 -4.30
CA GLN A 80 8.48 -4.08 -4.95
C GLN A 80 7.21 -4.93 -5.11
N ARG A 81 7.34 -6.16 -5.62
CA ARG A 81 6.19 -7.09 -5.74
C ARG A 81 5.54 -7.37 -4.40
N GLN A 82 6.31 -7.55 -3.32
CA GLN A 82 5.73 -7.74 -2.00
C GLN A 82 5.02 -6.49 -1.47
N ARG A 83 5.52 -5.28 -1.75
CA ARG A 83 4.81 -4.03 -1.41
C ARG A 83 3.46 -3.94 -2.11
N GLU A 84 3.45 -4.20 -3.42
CA GLU A 84 2.23 -4.18 -4.24
C GLU A 84 1.21 -5.23 -3.77
N LEU A 85 1.67 -6.45 -3.48
CA LEU A 85 0.82 -7.50 -2.93
C LEU A 85 0.23 -7.13 -1.57
N SER A 86 1.07 -6.61 -0.66
CA SER A 86 0.64 -6.18 0.67
C SER A 86 -0.44 -5.09 0.59
N GLU A 87 -0.23 -4.09 -0.27
CA GLU A 87 -1.19 -3.01 -0.47
C GLU A 87 -2.51 -3.52 -1.05
N SER A 88 -2.43 -4.35 -2.10
CA SER A 88 -3.62 -4.94 -2.74
C SER A 88 -4.43 -5.78 -1.75
N LEU A 89 -3.75 -6.61 -0.95
CA LEU A 89 -4.39 -7.44 0.07
C LEU A 89 -5.04 -6.60 1.15
N ALA A 90 -4.41 -5.51 1.58
CA ALA A 90 -4.99 -4.64 2.58
C ALA A 90 -6.30 -3.99 2.09
N TRP A 91 -6.35 -3.54 0.84
CA TRP A 91 -7.58 -3.03 0.23
C TRP A 91 -8.67 -4.09 0.15
N ILE A 92 -8.31 -5.32 -0.23
CA ILE A 92 -9.27 -6.43 -0.32
C ILE A 92 -9.82 -6.79 1.07
N ILE A 93 -8.94 -6.94 2.07
CA ILE A 93 -9.32 -7.32 3.44
C ILE A 93 -10.28 -6.29 4.04
N VAL A 94 -10.09 -5.00 3.78
CA VAL A 94 -10.96 -3.93 4.29
C VAL A 94 -12.20 -3.72 3.43
N GLY A 95 -12.05 -3.76 2.11
CA GLY A 95 -13.13 -3.50 1.16
C GLY A 95 -14.13 -4.64 1.05
N MET A 96 -13.69 -5.89 1.20
CA MET A 96 -14.55 -7.07 1.05
C MET A 96 -15.68 -7.12 2.10
N PRO A 97 -15.42 -6.92 3.42
CA PRO A 97 -16.50 -6.86 4.41
C PRO A 97 -17.52 -5.75 4.13
N LEU A 98 -17.06 -4.58 3.67
CA LEU A 98 -17.94 -3.46 3.31
C LEU A 98 -18.82 -3.80 2.11
N TRP A 99 -18.24 -4.38 1.07
CA TRP A 99 -18.97 -4.83 -0.10
C TRP A 99 -20.01 -5.89 0.26
N LEU A 100 -19.62 -6.90 1.05
CA LEU A 100 -20.52 -7.95 1.51
C LEU A 100 -21.67 -7.40 2.34
N TYR A 101 -21.38 -6.46 3.25
CA TYR A 101 -22.41 -5.78 4.04
C TYR A 101 -23.43 -5.08 3.14
N HIS A 102 -22.97 -4.21 2.24
CA HIS A 102 -23.87 -3.48 1.34
C HIS A 102 -24.66 -4.42 0.42
N TRP A 103 -24.02 -5.46 -0.13
CA TRP A 103 -24.69 -6.46 -0.95
C TRP A 103 -25.82 -7.17 -0.18
N SER A 104 -25.57 -7.52 1.09
CA SER A 104 -26.57 -8.19 1.93
C SER A 104 -27.79 -7.31 2.22
N VAL A 105 -27.59 -6.00 2.43
CA VAL A 105 -28.68 -5.04 2.65
C VAL A 105 -29.54 -4.91 1.40
N ILE A 106 -28.91 -4.76 0.22
CA ILE A 106 -29.63 -4.67 -1.06
C ILE A 106 -30.46 -5.92 -1.32
N LYS A 107 -29.93 -7.10 -0.98
CA LYS A 107 -30.67 -8.35 -1.16
C LYS A 107 -31.91 -8.40 -0.26
N ARG A 108 -31.81 -7.93 0.99
CA ARG A 108 -32.92 -7.90 1.96
C ARG A 108 -34.01 -6.88 1.61
N GLU A 109 -33.69 -5.82 0.89
CA GLU A 109 -34.68 -4.84 0.42
C GLU A 109 -35.44 -5.30 -0.84
N LYS A 110 -34.93 -6.32 -1.54
CA LYS A 110 -35.56 -6.88 -2.76
C LYS A 110 -36.48 -8.07 -2.47
N GLU A 111 -36.43 -8.62 -1.26
CA GLU A 111 -37.34 -9.66 -0.73
C GLU A 111 -38.47 -8.99 0.05
#